data_AF-A0A382FEB8-F1
#
_entry.id   AF-A0A382FEB8-F1
#
_cell.length_a   1.000
_cell.length_b   1.000
_cell.length_c   1.000
_cell.angle_alpha   90.00
_cell.angle_beta   90.00
_cell.angle_gamma   90.00
#
_symmetry.space_group_name_H-M   'P 1'
#
loop_
_entity.id
_entity.type
_entity.pdbx_description
1 polymer ?
#
loop_
_entity_poly.entity_id
_entity_poly.type
_entity_poly.pdbx_seq_one_letter_code
_entity_poly.pdbx_strand_id
1 'polypeptide(L)'
;MKQKLFRFTLISFLLGIFITGCSTNNNSTDVLELAIDGLGGHEALDNLNAYSIKSERDEYIMGQGPETGHGLMRLAAPDVTVSHDLDGETVRIDVVTNLAARAGGYIKRESTTLLVGNAGYLSEDDLFGIVPERDKPLSSDKTAAAKKTERLLNPHILLKELMAQPDLLTNQPEGISTKGYQYSAEEVFPVTIDRVRQTGRRTLIATQEWLKGSQGSTFHELMAEKIEIDPDWFKRWQESTNIDEGEHLRLTIKDEVYPITLFISPESGRITKLKTMEWDVIYGDIELEVIFDQWQRIDGIDFPMLVKISQGGAPRLEVRRSLIEVNPSQDPDYFNPPPSVVYKHNQAAATRGKYLSQTIRMFTLAGAARPELGSIELEPGVDLLYALPVDGIYTMVVEQEKGVVVIEPGMNDLKGEEIIRWIGERYPGKPVTHLIVSHHHNDHGGGIRPYVANGTTLVVHNTATDFYQGQVNRPKSTVL
;
A
#
# COMPACT_ATOMS: atom_id res chain seq x y z
N MET A 1 32.98 61.61 35.53
CA MET A 1 32.18 62.43 36.48
C MET A 1 31.08 63.16 35.71
N LYS A 2 29.87 63.24 36.29
CA LYS A 2 28.59 63.81 35.78
C LYS A 2 27.80 62.87 34.85
N GLN A 3 26.84 62.04 35.32
CA GLN A 3 25.49 62.28 35.90
C GLN A 3 24.46 63.00 35.01
N LYS A 4 23.49 62.16 34.55
CA LYS A 4 22.02 62.29 34.45
C LYS A 4 21.38 63.49 33.73
N LEU A 5 20.51 63.17 32.76
CA LEU A 5 19.14 63.70 32.74
C LEU A 5 18.16 62.68 32.11
N PHE A 6 17.12 62.34 32.85
CA PHE A 6 16.00 61.48 32.47
C PHE A 6 15.05 62.21 31.51
N ARG A 7 14.51 61.51 30.50
CA ARG A 7 13.25 61.88 29.85
C ARG A 7 12.25 60.74 30.05
N PHE A 8 11.13 61.07 30.68
CA PHE A 8 9.94 60.25 30.80
C PHE A 8 9.25 60.15 29.43
N THR A 9 9.00 58.94 28.96
CA THR A 9 8.04 58.70 27.87
C THR A 9 6.89 57.89 28.48
N LEU A 10 5.72 58.52 28.51
CA LEU A 10 4.44 57.94 28.90
C LEU A 10 4.02 56.94 27.80
N ILE A 11 4.02 55.64 28.08
CA ILE A 11 3.46 54.63 27.19
C ILE A 11 2.04 54.32 27.68
N SER A 12 1.05 54.78 26.90
CA SER A 12 -0.36 54.48 27.14
C SER A 12 -0.62 52.97 27.02
N PHE A 13 -1.27 52.43 28.04
CA PHE A 13 -1.90 51.11 28.03
C PHE A 13 -3.05 51.11 27.02
N LEU A 14 -2.92 50.35 25.93
CA LEU A 14 -4.03 49.95 25.07
C LEU A 14 -4.30 48.47 25.34
N LEU A 15 -5.34 48.24 26.13
CA LEU A 15 -5.88 46.92 26.44
C LEU A 15 -6.54 46.37 25.16
N GLY A 16 -5.78 45.62 24.38
CA GLY A 16 -6.29 44.87 23.23
C GLY A 16 -7.09 43.67 23.72
N ILE A 17 -8.41 43.73 23.53
CA ILE A 17 -9.30 42.57 23.64
C ILE A 17 -8.84 41.57 22.58
N PHE A 18 -8.30 40.43 23.01
CA PHE A 18 -8.10 39.27 22.14
C PHE A 18 -9.48 38.79 21.71
N ILE A 19 -9.82 39.06 20.45
CA ILE A 19 -10.93 38.40 19.77
C ILE A 19 -10.52 36.94 19.63
N THR A 20 -11.22 36.08 20.37
CA THR A 20 -11.24 34.63 20.18
C THR A 20 -11.49 34.32 18.72
N GLY A 21 -10.59 33.51 18.14
CA GLY A 21 -10.72 33.02 16.77
C GLY A 21 -12.10 32.42 16.54
N CYS A 22 -12.77 32.88 15.49
CA CYS A 22 -13.96 32.23 14.96
C CYS A 22 -13.55 30.84 14.49
N SER A 23 -13.96 29.79 15.21
CA SER A 23 -14.09 28.48 14.59
C SER A 23 -15.21 28.61 13.56
N THR A 24 -14.88 28.61 12.27
CA THR A 24 -15.87 28.34 11.24
C THR A 24 -16.28 26.87 11.40
N ASN A 25 -17.33 26.63 12.18
CA ASN A 25 -18.13 25.41 12.10
C ASN A 25 -18.74 25.39 10.71
N ASN A 26 -17.95 25.01 9.70
CA ASN A 26 -18.49 24.65 8.40
C ASN A 26 -19.25 23.36 8.64
N ASN A 27 -20.57 23.42 8.48
CA ASN A 27 -21.43 22.27 8.60
C ASN A 27 -20.93 21.21 7.61
N SER A 28 -20.63 19.99 8.06
CA SER A 28 -20.11 18.93 7.19
C SER A 28 -21.04 18.64 6.00
N THR A 29 -22.33 18.93 6.13
CA THR A 29 -23.27 18.91 4.99
C THR A 29 -22.92 19.96 3.94
N ASP A 30 -22.66 21.21 4.32
CA ASP A 30 -22.33 22.28 3.37
C ASP A 30 -21.00 22.01 2.66
N VAL A 31 -20.04 21.41 3.36
CA VAL A 31 -18.76 20.98 2.77
C VAL A 31 -18.97 19.81 1.79
N LEU A 32 -19.89 18.88 2.09
CA LEU A 32 -20.26 17.80 1.18
C LEU A 32 -20.91 18.36 -0.10
N GLU A 33 -21.86 19.29 0.03
CA GLU A 33 -22.48 19.93 -1.14
C GLU A 33 -21.45 20.65 -2.01
N LEU A 34 -20.52 21.38 -1.39
CA LEU A 34 -19.42 22.01 -2.11
C LEU A 34 -18.54 20.97 -2.83
N ALA A 35 -18.28 19.81 -2.22
CA ALA A 35 -17.51 18.74 -2.82
C ALA A 35 -18.22 18.11 -4.03
N ILE A 36 -19.54 17.91 -3.91
CA ILE A 36 -20.40 17.41 -4.97
C ILE A 36 -20.39 18.37 -6.16
N ASP A 37 -20.58 19.66 -5.91
CA ASP A 37 -20.51 20.71 -6.94
C ASP A 37 -19.14 20.75 -7.62
N GLY A 38 -18.06 20.60 -6.83
CA GLY A 38 -16.69 20.55 -7.32
C GLY A 38 -16.42 19.39 -8.29
N LEU A 39 -17.13 18.26 -8.17
CA LEU A 39 -17.03 17.13 -9.11
C LEU A 39 -18.00 17.21 -10.30
N GLY A 40 -18.96 18.13 -10.30
CA GLY A 40 -19.92 18.29 -11.39
C GLY A 40 -21.37 18.49 -10.96
N GLY A 41 -21.66 18.39 -9.66
CA GLY A 41 -23.00 18.52 -9.08
C GLY A 41 -23.78 17.21 -9.04
N HIS A 42 -24.90 17.21 -8.30
CA HIS A 42 -25.75 16.04 -8.10
C HIS A 42 -26.19 15.39 -9.41
N GLU A 43 -26.71 16.16 -10.37
CA GLU A 43 -27.21 15.63 -11.65
C GLU A 43 -26.13 14.88 -12.43
N ALA A 44 -24.89 15.42 -12.48
CA ALA A 44 -23.80 14.76 -13.19
C ALA A 44 -23.35 13.47 -12.49
N LEU A 45 -23.26 13.49 -11.15
CA LEU A 45 -22.86 12.32 -10.37
C LEU A 45 -23.95 11.24 -10.33
N ASP A 46 -25.23 11.60 -10.27
CA ASP A 46 -26.35 10.67 -10.33
C ASP A 46 -26.40 9.94 -11.68
N ASN A 47 -26.07 10.64 -12.77
CA ASN A 47 -26.01 10.08 -14.13
C ASN A 47 -24.67 9.41 -14.48
N LEU A 48 -23.69 9.40 -13.57
CA LEU A 48 -22.45 8.64 -13.74
C LEU A 48 -22.69 7.18 -13.35
N ASN A 49 -22.89 6.32 -14.35
CA ASN A 49 -23.19 4.90 -14.17
C ASN A 49 -21.96 4.04 -14.47
N ALA A 50 -21.11 4.47 -15.39
CA ALA A 50 -19.88 3.78 -15.74
C ALA A 50 -18.79 4.76 -16.20
N TYR A 51 -17.53 4.36 -16.08
CA TYR A 51 -16.42 5.08 -16.71
C TYR A 51 -15.23 4.16 -16.98
N SER A 52 -14.43 4.49 -17.99
CA SER A 52 -13.17 3.81 -18.31
C SER A 52 -12.01 4.80 -18.22
N ILE A 53 -10.89 4.37 -17.64
CA ILE A 53 -9.67 5.18 -17.46
C ILE A 53 -8.48 4.44 -18.02
N LYS A 54 -7.83 5.01 -19.03
CA LYS A 54 -6.50 4.59 -19.47
C LYS A 54 -5.42 5.38 -18.75
N SER A 55 -4.44 4.69 -18.19
CA SER A 55 -3.36 5.29 -17.39
C SER A 55 -2.04 4.54 -17.53
N GLU A 56 -0.95 5.23 -17.21
CA GLU A 56 0.33 4.61 -16.86
C GLU A 56 0.49 4.64 -15.34
N ARG A 57 0.99 3.56 -14.72
CA ARG A 57 1.06 3.42 -13.25
C ARG A 57 2.46 3.10 -12.73
N ASP A 58 3.20 4.07 -12.19
CA ASP A 58 4.43 3.73 -11.46
C ASP A 58 4.10 3.12 -10.10
N GLU A 59 4.50 1.88 -9.87
CA GLU A 59 4.36 1.22 -8.56
C GLU A 59 5.70 1.22 -7.82
N TYR A 60 5.61 1.46 -6.52
CA TYR A 60 6.75 1.54 -5.63
C TYR A 60 6.57 0.58 -4.45
N ILE A 61 7.64 -0.11 -4.05
CA ILE A 61 7.62 -1.13 -3.01
C ILE A 61 8.75 -0.87 -2.02
N MET A 62 8.38 -0.54 -0.78
CA MET A 62 9.32 -0.48 0.34
C MET A 62 9.70 -1.89 0.81
N GLY A 63 10.95 -2.06 1.26
CA GLY A 63 11.44 -3.34 1.78
C GLY A 63 11.87 -4.35 0.71
N GLN A 64 11.93 -3.95 -0.56
CA GLN A 64 12.48 -4.75 -1.67
C GLN A 64 13.86 -4.23 -2.16
N GLY A 65 14.42 -3.27 -1.42
CA GLY A 65 15.75 -2.74 -1.62
C GLY A 65 16.86 -3.77 -1.36
N PRO A 66 18.11 -3.46 -1.76
CA PRO A 66 19.25 -4.36 -1.55
C PRO A 66 19.74 -4.39 -0.09
N GLU A 67 19.31 -3.45 0.75
CA GLU A 67 19.83 -3.23 2.10
C GLU A 67 18.73 -3.41 3.15
N THR A 68 19.09 -3.95 4.32
CA THR A 68 18.10 -4.31 5.33
C THR A 68 17.40 -3.11 5.92
N GLY A 69 16.08 -3.02 5.77
CA GLY A 69 15.29 -1.88 6.27
C GLY A 69 15.42 -0.60 5.43
N HIS A 70 16.21 -0.65 4.35
CA HIS A 70 16.47 0.50 3.48
C HIS A 70 16.13 0.17 2.02
N GLY A 71 15.82 1.23 1.28
CA GLY A 71 15.62 1.21 -0.16
C GLY A 71 14.19 0.94 -0.59
N LEU A 72 13.76 1.76 -1.55
CA LEU A 72 12.53 1.63 -2.31
C LEU A 72 12.80 0.93 -3.65
N MET A 73 11.87 0.12 -4.15
CA MET A 73 11.92 -0.42 -5.51
C MET A 73 10.79 0.15 -6.35
N ARG A 74 11.11 0.81 -7.46
CA ARG A 74 10.14 1.20 -8.49
C ARG A 74 10.01 0.06 -9.51
N LEU A 75 8.80 -0.40 -9.75
CA LEU A 75 8.47 -1.38 -10.78
C LEU A 75 8.33 -0.71 -12.15
N ALA A 76 8.34 -1.51 -13.22
CA ALA A 76 8.04 -1.02 -14.56
C ALA A 76 6.62 -0.47 -14.60
N ALA A 77 6.47 0.76 -15.09
CA ALA A 77 5.18 1.43 -15.22
C ALA A 77 4.33 0.72 -16.29
N PRO A 78 3.29 -0.04 -15.92
CA PRO A 78 2.44 -0.69 -16.90
C PRO A 78 1.41 0.28 -17.48
N ASP A 79 0.99 0.01 -18.70
CA ASP A 79 -0.24 0.57 -19.24
C ASP A 79 -1.42 -0.15 -18.59
N VAL A 80 -2.35 0.61 -18.02
CA VAL A 80 -3.51 0.09 -17.30
C VAL A 80 -4.78 0.75 -17.80
N THR A 81 -5.76 -0.06 -18.19
CA THR A 81 -7.14 0.40 -18.45
C THR A 81 -8.04 -0.15 -17.35
N VAL A 82 -8.73 0.74 -16.64
CA VAL A 82 -9.71 0.35 -15.62
C VAL A 82 -11.10 0.83 -16.00
N SER A 83 -12.01 -0.12 -16.14
CA SER A 83 -13.41 0.13 -16.45
C SER A 83 -14.26 -0.17 -15.22
N HIS A 84 -15.03 0.83 -14.79
CA HIS A 84 -15.98 0.75 -13.69
C HIS A 84 -17.40 0.72 -14.25
N ASP A 85 -18.19 -0.24 -13.79
CA ASP A 85 -19.64 -0.24 -13.82
C ASP A 85 -20.12 -0.04 -12.37
N LEU A 86 -20.61 1.16 -12.08
CA LEU A 86 -20.99 1.56 -10.73
C LEU A 86 -22.34 0.95 -10.31
N ASP A 87 -23.25 0.76 -11.26
CA ASP A 87 -24.56 0.16 -11.00
C ASP A 87 -24.42 -1.34 -10.71
N GLY A 88 -23.54 -2.02 -11.45
CA GLY A 88 -23.21 -3.44 -11.28
C GLY A 88 -22.15 -3.73 -10.21
N GLU A 89 -21.66 -2.73 -9.49
CA GLU A 89 -20.51 -2.82 -8.56
C GLU A 89 -19.32 -3.62 -9.13
N THR A 90 -19.02 -3.38 -10.40
CA THR A 90 -18.06 -4.17 -11.16
C THR A 90 -16.87 -3.33 -11.61
N VAL A 91 -15.68 -3.90 -11.53
CA VAL A 91 -14.43 -3.28 -11.97
C VAL A 91 -13.64 -4.27 -12.80
N ARG A 92 -13.23 -3.85 -13.99
CA ARG A 92 -12.31 -4.59 -14.85
C ARG A 92 -11.00 -3.83 -14.94
N ILE A 93 -9.90 -4.48 -14.59
CA ILE A 93 -8.55 -3.92 -14.58
C ILE A 93 -7.73 -4.70 -15.62
N ASP A 94 -7.48 -4.09 -16.76
CA ASP A 94 -6.63 -4.63 -17.81
C ASP A 94 -5.22 -4.02 -17.69
N VAL A 95 -4.20 -4.86 -17.53
CA VAL A 95 -2.80 -4.46 -17.33
C VAL A 95 -1.95 -4.99 -18.47
N VAL A 96 -1.10 -4.13 -19.02
CA VAL A 96 -0.03 -4.49 -19.96
C VAL A 96 1.31 -4.03 -19.39
N THR A 97 2.21 -4.97 -19.13
CA THR A 97 3.52 -4.68 -18.55
C THR A 97 4.66 -5.31 -19.36
N ASN A 98 5.84 -4.70 -19.30
CA ASN A 98 7.08 -5.24 -19.86
C ASN A 98 8.04 -5.55 -18.72
N LEU A 99 8.34 -6.83 -18.52
CA LEU A 99 9.24 -7.27 -17.46
C LEU A 99 10.57 -7.74 -18.01
N ALA A 100 11.66 -7.37 -17.32
CA ALA A 100 12.99 -7.89 -17.65
C ALA A 100 13.01 -9.43 -17.54
N ALA A 101 13.47 -10.08 -18.61
CA ALA A 101 13.53 -11.54 -18.71
C ALA A 101 14.82 -12.09 -18.10
N ARG A 102 14.75 -13.27 -17.46
CA ARG A 102 15.96 -13.97 -16.97
C ARG A 102 16.94 -14.33 -18.08
N ALA A 103 16.44 -14.58 -19.29
CA ALA A 103 17.26 -14.88 -20.47
C ALA A 103 17.82 -13.63 -21.18
N GLY A 104 17.41 -12.42 -20.77
CA GLY A 104 17.73 -11.15 -21.46
C GLY A 104 16.59 -10.61 -22.31
N GLY A 105 16.56 -9.28 -22.45
CA GLY A 105 15.45 -8.54 -23.06
C GLY A 105 14.25 -8.39 -22.11
N TYR A 106 13.08 -8.13 -22.71
CA TYR A 106 11.81 -7.92 -22.00
C TYR A 106 10.75 -8.90 -22.48
N ILE A 107 9.89 -9.33 -21.56
CA ILE A 107 8.69 -10.11 -21.84
C ILE A 107 7.49 -9.22 -21.61
N LYS A 108 6.67 -9.07 -22.64
CA LYS A 108 5.35 -8.44 -22.54
C LYS A 108 4.40 -9.42 -21.83
N ARG A 109 3.66 -8.92 -20.84
CA ARG A 109 2.62 -9.63 -20.12
C ARG A 109 1.35 -8.81 -20.13
N GLU A 110 0.24 -9.51 -20.27
CA GLU A 110 -1.11 -8.94 -20.23
C GLU A 110 -1.88 -9.70 -19.18
N SER A 111 -2.75 -9.03 -18.44
CA SER A 111 -3.62 -9.66 -17.45
C SER A 111 -4.89 -8.84 -17.26
N THR A 112 -6.01 -9.52 -17.13
CA THR A 112 -7.27 -8.91 -16.69
C THR A 112 -7.61 -9.43 -15.30
N THR A 113 -7.83 -8.50 -14.38
CA THR A 113 -8.53 -8.75 -13.13
C THR A 113 -9.97 -8.23 -13.25
N LEU A 114 -10.94 -9.11 -13.06
CA LEU A 114 -12.37 -8.75 -13.04
C LEU A 114 -12.90 -8.91 -11.61
N LEU A 115 -13.53 -7.85 -11.09
CA LEU A 115 -14.11 -7.78 -9.76
C LEU A 115 -15.61 -7.56 -9.91
N VAL A 116 -16.46 -8.52 -9.54
CA VAL A 116 -17.94 -8.44 -9.66
C VAL A 116 -18.56 -8.59 -8.28
N GLY A 117 -19.06 -7.50 -7.70
CA GLY A 117 -19.51 -7.50 -6.31
C GLY A 117 -18.36 -7.95 -5.37
N ASN A 118 -18.52 -9.07 -4.67
CA ASN A 118 -17.46 -9.66 -3.84
C ASN A 118 -16.58 -10.69 -4.57
N ALA A 119 -16.92 -11.05 -5.80
CA ALA A 119 -16.18 -12.02 -6.58
C ALA A 119 -15.01 -11.38 -7.33
N GLY A 120 -13.92 -12.13 -7.47
CA GLY A 120 -12.75 -11.72 -8.22
C GLY A 120 -12.27 -12.85 -9.13
N TYR A 121 -11.79 -12.50 -10.31
CA TYR A 121 -11.37 -13.44 -11.36
C TYR A 121 -10.11 -12.94 -12.06
N LEU A 122 -9.23 -13.87 -12.42
CA LEU A 122 -8.05 -13.62 -13.24
C LEU A 122 -8.19 -14.33 -14.58
N SER A 123 -7.96 -13.61 -15.68
CA SER A 123 -7.99 -14.17 -17.04
C SER A 123 -6.63 -14.66 -17.53
N GLU A 124 -5.56 -14.38 -16.80
CA GLU A 124 -4.18 -14.66 -17.21
C GLU A 124 -3.35 -15.14 -16.01
N ASP A 125 -2.18 -15.71 -16.29
CA ASP A 125 -1.21 -16.03 -15.26
C ASP A 125 -0.72 -14.76 -14.56
N ASP A 126 -0.11 -14.93 -13.37
CA ASP A 126 0.43 -13.80 -12.64
C ASP A 126 1.42 -13.00 -13.50
N LEU A 127 1.48 -11.69 -13.28
CA LEU A 127 2.29 -10.81 -14.11
C LEU A 127 3.78 -11.19 -14.12
N PHE A 128 4.31 -11.87 -13.09
CA PHE A 128 5.70 -12.32 -13.05
C PHE A 128 5.93 -13.71 -13.67
N GLY A 129 4.87 -14.44 -14.04
CA GLY A 129 4.93 -15.76 -14.67
C GLY A 129 5.50 -16.86 -13.77
N ILE A 130 5.22 -16.79 -12.47
CA ILE A 130 5.68 -17.69 -11.43
C ILE A 130 4.62 -18.76 -11.11
N VAL A 131 3.35 -18.38 -11.06
CA VAL A 131 2.23 -19.24 -10.70
C VAL A 131 1.19 -19.24 -11.84
N PRO A 132 0.76 -20.42 -12.31
CA PRO A 132 -0.29 -20.50 -13.30
C PRO A 132 -1.62 -20.11 -12.64
N GLU A 133 -2.10 -18.90 -12.92
CA GLU A 133 -3.32 -18.30 -12.36
C GLU A 133 -4.39 -18.00 -13.42
N ARG A 134 -4.12 -18.31 -14.69
CA ARG A 134 -5.11 -18.16 -15.78
C ARG A 134 -6.40 -18.90 -15.48
N ASP A 135 -7.52 -18.21 -15.73
CA ASP A 135 -8.89 -18.71 -15.58
C ASP A 135 -9.18 -19.26 -14.17
N LYS A 136 -8.71 -18.53 -13.13
CA LYS A 136 -8.94 -18.89 -11.72
C LYS A 136 -9.67 -17.79 -10.95
N PRO A 137 -10.37 -18.16 -9.85
CA PRO A 137 -10.89 -17.15 -8.94
C PRO A 137 -9.72 -16.43 -8.26
N LEU A 138 -9.80 -15.11 -8.18
CA LEU A 138 -8.93 -14.30 -7.35
C LEU A 138 -9.33 -14.51 -5.88
N SER A 139 -8.37 -14.63 -4.97
CA SER A 139 -8.70 -14.80 -3.55
C SER A 139 -9.45 -13.58 -2.98
N SER A 140 -10.29 -13.80 -1.97
CA SER A 140 -11.16 -12.73 -1.44
C SER A 140 -10.38 -11.56 -0.81
N ASP A 141 -9.19 -11.81 -0.26
CA ASP A 141 -8.29 -10.78 0.26
C ASP A 141 -7.72 -9.89 -0.86
N LYS A 142 -7.21 -10.49 -1.95
CA LYS A 142 -6.74 -9.77 -3.15
C LYS A 142 -7.87 -9.00 -3.82
N THR A 143 -9.07 -9.60 -3.90
CA THR A 143 -10.29 -8.96 -4.41
C THR A 143 -10.62 -7.70 -3.61
N ALA A 144 -10.68 -7.82 -2.27
CA ALA A 144 -10.98 -6.70 -1.39
C ALA A 144 -9.89 -5.61 -1.42
N ALA A 145 -8.62 -6.00 -1.49
CA ALA A 145 -7.49 -5.07 -1.62
C ALA A 145 -7.56 -4.27 -2.92
N ALA A 146 -7.84 -4.93 -4.05
CA ALA A 146 -7.99 -4.26 -5.35
C ALA A 146 -9.18 -3.30 -5.36
N LYS A 147 -10.35 -3.72 -4.84
CA LYS A 147 -11.52 -2.84 -4.69
C LYS A 147 -11.21 -1.62 -3.82
N LYS A 148 -10.53 -1.80 -2.68
CA LYS A 148 -10.14 -0.68 -1.80
C LYS A 148 -9.23 0.30 -2.54
N THR A 149 -8.21 -0.17 -3.25
CA THR A 149 -7.32 0.72 -4.02
C THR A 149 -8.09 1.51 -5.07
N GLU A 150 -8.92 0.87 -5.89
CA GLU A 150 -9.68 1.60 -6.92
C GLU A 150 -10.72 2.55 -6.31
N ARG A 151 -11.31 2.22 -5.14
CA ARG A 151 -12.15 3.15 -4.37
C ARG A 151 -11.38 4.40 -3.94
N LEU A 152 -10.14 4.24 -3.47
CA LEU A 152 -9.30 5.37 -3.04
C LEU A 152 -8.76 6.21 -4.20
N LEU A 153 -8.57 5.61 -5.38
CA LEU A 153 -8.12 6.33 -6.58
C LEU A 153 -9.20 7.19 -7.23
N ASN A 154 -10.48 6.95 -6.93
CA ASN A 154 -11.61 7.57 -7.62
C ASN A 154 -12.55 8.28 -6.62
N PRO A 155 -12.37 9.61 -6.42
CA PRO A 155 -13.13 10.36 -5.41
C PRO A 155 -14.65 10.34 -5.66
N HIS A 156 -15.08 10.14 -6.90
CA HIS A 156 -16.48 9.99 -7.29
C HIS A 156 -17.19 8.85 -6.54
N ILE A 157 -16.49 7.74 -6.31
CA ILE A 157 -17.04 6.59 -5.58
C ILE A 157 -17.37 7.00 -4.14
N LEU A 158 -16.45 7.70 -3.47
CA LEU A 158 -16.65 8.16 -2.10
C LEU A 158 -17.79 9.18 -1.98
N LEU A 159 -17.90 10.13 -2.93
CA LEU A 159 -19.00 11.09 -2.89
C LEU A 159 -20.35 10.44 -3.19
N LYS A 160 -20.43 9.51 -4.15
CA LYS A 160 -21.67 8.75 -4.41
C LYS A 160 -22.09 7.92 -3.20
N GLU A 161 -21.14 7.30 -2.49
CA GLU A 161 -21.41 6.60 -1.22
C GLU A 161 -22.01 7.56 -0.17
N LEU A 162 -21.47 8.77 -0.03
CA LEU A 162 -21.98 9.78 0.90
C LEU A 162 -23.36 10.33 0.49
N MET A 163 -23.61 10.50 -0.81
CA MET A 163 -24.92 10.88 -1.34
C MET A 163 -25.98 9.82 -1.02
N ALA A 164 -25.63 8.54 -1.16
CA ALA A 164 -26.52 7.43 -0.85
C ALA A 164 -26.66 7.18 0.67
N GLN A 165 -25.60 7.42 1.44
CA GLN A 165 -25.53 7.14 2.88
C GLN A 165 -24.90 8.31 3.66
N PRO A 166 -25.63 9.42 3.85
CA PRO A 166 -25.09 10.60 4.55
C PRO A 166 -24.64 10.33 5.99
N ASP A 167 -25.19 9.31 6.66
CA ASP A 167 -24.85 8.92 8.04
C ASP A 167 -23.41 8.39 8.21
N LEU A 168 -22.71 8.12 7.10
CA LEU A 168 -21.28 7.84 7.08
C LEU A 168 -20.45 9.07 7.41
N LEU A 169 -20.96 10.29 7.21
CA LEU A 169 -20.30 11.50 7.65
C LEU A 169 -20.18 11.53 9.17
N THR A 170 -19.02 11.97 9.66
CA THR A 170 -18.80 12.21 11.09
C THR A 170 -18.32 13.63 11.34
N ASN A 171 -18.92 14.26 12.35
CA ASN A 171 -18.53 15.58 12.85
C ASN A 171 -17.44 15.49 13.94
N GLN A 172 -16.94 14.29 14.25
CA GLN A 172 -15.90 14.15 15.27
C GLN A 172 -14.60 14.74 14.73
N PRO A 173 -14.04 15.78 15.36
CA PRO A 173 -12.68 16.21 15.04
C PRO A 173 -11.76 15.05 15.38
N GLU A 174 -11.02 14.58 14.39
CA GLU A 174 -10.08 13.49 14.57
C GLU A 174 -9.05 13.84 15.65
N GLY A 175 -9.20 13.23 16.82
CA GLY A 175 -8.09 12.98 17.71
C GLY A 175 -7.26 11.83 17.15
N ILE A 176 -6.54 12.02 16.04
CA ILE A 176 -5.48 11.07 15.64
C ILE A 176 -4.36 11.22 16.66
N SER A 177 -4.46 10.52 17.79
CA SER A 177 -3.39 10.47 18.80
C SER A 177 -2.24 9.54 18.39
N THR A 178 -2.42 8.72 17.36
CA THR A 178 -1.43 7.75 16.91
C THR A 178 -1.07 8.02 15.46
N LYS A 179 0.09 8.65 15.24
CA LYS A 179 0.71 8.66 13.92
C LYS A 179 1.16 7.23 13.62
N GLY A 180 0.67 6.65 12.51
CA GLY A 180 1.24 5.44 11.94
C GLY A 180 2.71 5.65 11.55
N TYR A 181 3.37 4.58 11.10
CA TYR A 181 4.75 4.62 10.65
C TYR A 181 4.96 5.62 9.51
N GLN A 182 6.09 6.31 9.53
CA GLN A 182 6.49 7.29 8.52
C GLN A 182 7.95 7.02 8.16
N TYR A 183 8.23 6.80 6.88
CA TYR A 183 9.57 6.54 6.40
C TYR A 183 10.42 7.81 6.41
N SER A 184 11.64 7.66 6.91
CA SER A 184 12.69 8.66 6.74
C SER A 184 13.30 8.61 5.34
N ALA A 185 13.99 9.69 4.94
CA ALA A 185 14.75 9.69 3.69
C ALA A 185 15.84 8.60 3.68
N GLU A 186 16.45 8.32 4.83
CA GLU A 186 17.47 7.27 4.99
C GLU A 186 16.90 5.88 4.70
N GLU A 187 15.65 5.61 5.12
CA GLU A 187 14.97 4.35 4.80
C GLU A 187 14.57 4.26 3.33
N VAL A 188 14.21 5.36 2.68
CA VAL A 188 13.79 5.36 1.27
C VAL A 188 14.96 5.11 0.31
N PHE A 189 16.16 5.61 0.62
CA PHE A 189 17.33 5.43 -0.22
C PHE A 189 18.09 4.13 0.10
N PRO A 190 18.76 3.51 -0.90
CA PRO A 190 18.77 3.86 -2.31
C PRO A 190 17.50 3.38 -3.03
N VAL A 191 17.04 4.12 -4.03
CA VAL A 191 15.87 3.75 -4.84
C VAL A 191 16.33 2.89 -6.01
N THR A 192 15.87 1.64 -6.07
CA THR A 192 16.05 0.78 -7.25
C THR A 192 15.07 1.19 -8.34
N ILE A 193 15.59 1.58 -9.50
CA ILE A 193 14.76 1.95 -10.67
C ILE A 193 14.83 0.97 -11.82
N ASP A 194 15.83 0.08 -11.83
CA ASP A 194 15.95 -1.02 -12.78
C ASP A 194 16.82 -2.15 -12.18
N ARG A 195 16.68 -3.36 -12.71
CA ARG A 195 17.43 -4.54 -12.28
C ARG A 195 17.79 -5.44 -13.47
N VAL A 196 19.08 -5.69 -13.65
CA VAL A 196 19.60 -6.68 -14.59
C VAL A 196 19.36 -8.07 -14.01
N ARG A 197 18.42 -8.83 -14.57
CA ARG A 197 17.95 -10.10 -13.98
C ARG A 197 19.01 -11.21 -13.94
N GLN A 198 19.98 -11.19 -14.83
CA GLN A 198 21.04 -12.20 -14.96
C GLN A 198 22.10 -12.07 -13.86
N THR A 199 22.46 -10.84 -13.52
CA THR A 199 23.50 -10.53 -12.54
C THR A 199 22.90 -10.20 -11.17
N GLY A 200 21.63 -9.79 -11.14
CA GLY A 200 20.98 -9.26 -9.95
C GLY A 200 21.33 -7.80 -9.66
N ARG A 201 22.26 -7.20 -10.40
CA ARG A 201 22.71 -5.81 -10.23
C ARG A 201 21.60 -4.82 -10.59
N ARG A 202 21.63 -3.66 -9.95
CA ARG A 202 20.57 -2.68 -9.92
C ARG A 202 21.05 -1.33 -10.43
N THR A 203 20.18 -0.63 -11.15
CA THR A 203 20.33 0.82 -11.35
C THR A 203 19.68 1.52 -10.18
N LEU A 204 20.46 2.35 -9.48
CA LEU A 204 20.09 2.98 -8.22
C LEU A 204 20.07 4.50 -8.37
N ILE A 205 19.06 5.13 -7.76
CA ILE A 205 19.12 6.53 -7.35
C ILE A 205 19.57 6.55 -5.89
N ALA A 206 20.61 7.31 -5.57
CA ALA A 206 21.20 7.34 -4.25
C ALA A 206 21.62 8.74 -3.81
N THR A 207 21.87 8.89 -2.51
CA THR A 207 22.53 10.08 -1.95
C THR A 207 24.04 9.96 -2.07
N GLN A 208 24.74 11.09 -2.00
CA GLN A 208 26.21 11.10 -1.97
C GLN A 208 26.76 10.38 -0.73
N GLU A 209 26.02 10.43 0.39
CA GLU A 209 26.35 9.76 1.64
C GLU A 209 26.26 8.24 1.51
N TRP A 210 25.16 7.73 0.95
CA TRP A 210 25.00 6.30 0.69
C TRP A 210 26.09 5.77 -0.26
N LEU A 211 26.42 6.52 -1.31
CA LEU A 211 27.52 6.14 -2.22
C LEU A 211 28.84 6.07 -1.45
N LYS A 212 29.17 7.07 -0.63
CA LYS A 212 30.41 7.08 0.16
C LYS A 212 30.46 5.91 1.16
N GLY A 213 29.33 5.54 1.75
CA GLY A 213 29.23 4.43 2.70
C GLY A 213 29.36 3.05 2.05
N SER A 214 28.83 2.88 0.83
CA SER A 214 28.85 1.59 0.13
C SER A 214 30.08 1.38 -0.75
N GLN A 215 30.63 2.45 -1.36
CA GLN A 215 31.67 2.35 -2.38
C GLN A 215 32.93 1.63 -1.86
N GLY A 216 33.44 0.70 -2.67
CA GLY A 216 34.62 -0.11 -2.33
C GLY A 216 34.31 -1.32 -1.43
N SER A 217 33.05 -1.53 -1.05
CA SER A 217 32.61 -2.77 -0.41
C SER A 217 32.25 -3.84 -1.44
N THR A 218 32.37 -5.11 -1.06
CA THR A 218 31.87 -6.23 -1.87
C THR A 218 30.36 -6.15 -2.11
N PHE A 219 29.60 -5.62 -1.14
CA PHE A 219 28.17 -5.37 -1.31
C PHE A 219 27.90 -4.46 -2.50
N HIS A 220 28.65 -3.36 -2.61
CA HIS A 220 28.54 -2.42 -3.72
C HIS A 220 28.85 -3.04 -5.08
N GLU A 221 29.94 -3.80 -5.17
CA GLU A 221 30.34 -4.46 -6.42
C GLU A 221 29.30 -5.50 -6.90
N LEU A 222 28.65 -6.19 -5.96
CA LEU A 222 27.63 -7.20 -6.26
C LEU A 222 26.25 -6.61 -6.55
N MET A 223 25.92 -5.43 -6.03
CA MET A 223 24.58 -4.85 -6.17
C MET A 223 24.48 -3.76 -7.23
N ALA A 224 25.53 -2.96 -7.48
CA ALA A 224 25.41 -1.76 -8.31
C ALA A 224 25.74 -2.06 -9.79
N GLU A 225 24.79 -1.78 -10.68
CA GLU A 225 25.03 -1.69 -12.13
C GLU A 225 25.40 -0.25 -12.50
N LYS A 226 24.55 0.69 -12.07
CA LYS A 226 24.69 2.13 -12.31
C LYS A 226 24.13 2.87 -11.11
N ILE A 227 24.77 3.98 -10.76
CA ILE A 227 24.33 4.85 -9.67
C ILE A 227 24.12 6.26 -10.22
N GLU A 228 22.95 6.81 -9.95
CA GLU A 228 22.59 8.20 -10.20
C GLU A 228 22.48 8.91 -8.85
N ILE A 229 23.22 10.01 -8.69
CA ILE A 229 23.20 10.79 -7.44
C ILE A 229 22.14 11.87 -7.56
N ASP A 230 21.07 11.72 -6.77
CA ASP A 230 19.95 12.64 -6.72
C ASP A 230 19.33 12.63 -5.31
N PRO A 231 19.92 13.38 -4.37
CA PRO A 231 19.46 13.40 -2.98
C PRO A 231 18.08 14.07 -2.81
N ASP A 232 17.66 14.88 -3.78
CA ASP A 232 16.37 15.59 -3.74
C ASP A 232 15.22 14.74 -4.30
N TRP A 233 15.48 13.50 -4.74
CA TRP A 233 14.46 12.63 -5.33
C TRP A 233 13.24 12.46 -4.43
N PHE A 234 13.46 12.09 -3.17
CA PHE A 234 12.36 11.88 -2.23
C PHE A 234 11.71 13.21 -1.81
N LYS A 235 12.52 14.27 -1.69
CA LYS A 235 12.01 15.61 -1.38
C LYS A 235 11.02 16.11 -2.43
N ARG A 236 11.27 15.88 -3.72
CA ARG A 236 10.33 16.24 -4.80
C ARG A 236 9.00 15.48 -4.69
N TRP A 237 9.03 14.22 -4.27
CA TRP A 237 7.79 13.48 -3.99
C TRP A 237 7.01 14.12 -2.84
N GLN A 238 7.69 14.39 -1.72
CA GLN A 238 7.10 15.03 -0.54
C GLN A 238 6.50 16.40 -0.88
N GLU A 239 7.24 17.24 -1.60
CA GLU A 239 6.75 18.54 -2.08
C GLU A 239 5.53 18.40 -2.99
N SER A 240 5.51 17.38 -3.86
CA SER A 240 4.39 17.14 -4.77
C SER A 240 3.15 16.51 -4.12
N THR A 241 3.26 16.08 -2.86
CA THR A 241 2.16 15.46 -2.10
C THR A 241 1.77 16.25 -0.86
N ASN A 242 2.49 17.34 -0.56
CA ASN A 242 2.21 18.20 0.56
C ASN A 242 1.17 19.27 0.18
N ILE A 243 0.13 19.40 1.00
CA ILE A 243 -0.86 20.48 0.93
C ILE A 243 -0.88 21.23 2.26
N ASP A 244 -1.32 22.49 2.25
CA ASP A 244 -1.65 23.20 3.48
C ASP A 244 -3.01 22.72 4.00
N GLU A 245 -3.00 21.68 4.83
CA GLU A 245 -4.20 21.10 5.43
C GLU A 245 -5.02 22.08 6.28
N GLY A 246 -4.46 23.23 6.68
CA GLY A 246 -5.15 24.29 7.43
C GLY A 246 -6.03 25.18 6.55
N GLU A 247 -5.68 25.30 5.27
CA GLU A 247 -6.41 26.08 4.26
C GLU A 247 -7.50 25.27 3.55
N HIS A 248 -7.68 24.00 3.93
CA HIS A 248 -8.67 23.10 3.34
C HIS A 248 -9.85 22.82 4.28
N LEU A 249 -11.02 22.66 3.69
CA LEU A 249 -12.19 22.13 4.36
C LEU A 249 -12.03 20.62 4.54
N ARG A 250 -12.67 20.03 5.56
CA ARG A 250 -12.52 18.61 5.89
C ARG A 250 -13.86 17.90 5.93
N LEU A 251 -13.89 16.71 5.35
CA LEU A 251 -14.96 15.72 5.54
C LEU A 251 -14.34 14.43 6.04
N THR A 252 -14.84 13.90 7.15
CA THR A 252 -14.43 12.59 7.63
C THR A 252 -15.56 11.59 7.42
N ILE A 253 -15.20 10.47 6.80
CA ILE A 253 -16.08 9.36 6.46
C ILE A 253 -15.77 8.21 7.42
N LYS A 254 -16.81 7.67 8.06
CA LYS A 254 -16.70 6.40 8.78
C LYS A 254 -16.38 5.29 7.79
N ASP A 255 -15.34 4.54 8.07
CA ASP A 255 -14.89 3.42 7.23
C ASP A 255 -14.60 2.21 8.12
N GLU A 256 -14.70 1.02 7.54
CA GLU A 256 -14.54 -0.24 8.25
C GLU A 256 -13.10 -0.54 8.68
N VAL A 257 -12.09 0.05 8.00
CA VAL A 257 -10.68 -0.12 8.34
C VAL A 257 -10.23 0.98 9.28
N TYR A 258 -10.33 2.23 8.82
CA TYR A 258 -9.93 3.43 9.55
C TYR A 258 -10.61 4.62 8.89
N PRO A 259 -11.10 5.63 9.64
CA PRO A 259 -11.76 6.79 9.04
C PRO A 259 -10.98 7.38 7.86
N ILE A 260 -11.73 7.87 6.88
CA ILE A 260 -11.17 8.52 5.69
C ILE A 260 -11.43 10.02 5.81
N THR A 261 -10.37 10.81 5.87
CA THR A 261 -10.46 12.27 5.89
C THR A 261 -10.15 12.82 4.50
N LEU A 262 -11.12 13.50 3.90
CA LEU A 262 -11.01 14.25 2.66
C LEU A 262 -10.65 15.71 2.96
N PHE A 263 -9.76 16.27 2.16
CA PHE A 263 -9.40 17.68 2.17
C PHE A 263 -9.94 18.33 0.90
N ILE A 264 -10.84 19.31 1.07
CA ILE A 264 -11.60 19.95 0.00
C ILE A 264 -11.10 21.38 -0.16
N SER A 265 -10.75 21.75 -1.39
CA SER A 265 -10.40 23.13 -1.73
C SER A 265 -11.63 24.03 -1.56
N PRO A 266 -11.60 25.05 -0.68
CA PRO A 266 -12.74 25.96 -0.51
C PRO A 266 -13.06 26.78 -1.76
N GLU A 267 -12.08 26.96 -2.65
CA GLU A 267 -12.21 27.75 -3.88
C GLU A 267 -12.89 26.97 -5.01
N SER A 268 -12.59 25.67 -5.13
CA SER A 268 -13.03 24.85 -6.27
C SER A 268 -14.00 23.73 -5.91
N GLY A 269 -14.13 23.39 -4.63
CA GLY A 269 -14.86 22.22 -4.16
C GLY A 269 -14.17 20.89 -4.49
N ARG A 270 -13.00 20.88 -5.13
CA ARG A 270 -12.30 19.63 -5.46
C ARG A 270 -11.62 19.04 -4.24
N ILE A 271 -11.63 17.71 -4.16
CA ILE A 271 -10.87 16.96 -3.15
C ILE A 271 -9.39 17.00 -3.57
N THR A 272 -8.52 17.62 -2.81
CA THR A 272 -7.08 17.71 -3.13
C THR A 272 -6.28 16.57 -2.52
N LYS A 273 -6.71 16.11 -1.35
CA LYS A 273 -6.08 15.02 -0.59
C LYS A 273 -7.12 14.16 0.09
N LEU A 274 -6.78 12.88 0.23
CA LEU A 274 -7.42 11.92 1.13
C LEU A 274 -6.36 11.37 2.08
N LYS A 275 -6.74 11.14 3.34
CA LYS A 275 -5.88 10.53 4.37
C LYS A 275 -6.63 9.44 5.13
N THR A 276 -5.98 8.32 5.38
CA THR A 276 -6.48 7.20 6.20
C THR A 276 -5.30 6.39 6.76
N MET A 277 -5.57 5.28 7.43
CA MET A 277 -4.57 4.33 7.90
C MET A 277 -4.86 2.92 7.40
N GLU A 278 -3.81 2.13 7.29
CA GLU A 278 -3.92 0.68 7.13
C GLU A 278 -2.78 -0.02 7.89
N TRP A 279 -2.64 -1.33 7.71
CA TRP A 279 -1.63 -2.14 8.39
C TRP A 279 -0.63 -2.74 7.40
N ASP A 280 0.65 -2.60 7.73
CA ASP A 280 1.76 -3.21 7.02
C ASP A 280 2.37 -4.39 7.80
N VAL A 281 2.77 -5.44 7.07
CA VAL A 281 3.32 -6.68 7.65
C VAL A 281 4.62 -6.48 8.42
N ILE A 282 5.43 -5.47 8.07
CA ILE A 282 6.66 -5.11 8.77
C ILE A 282 6.38 -4.02 9.80
N TYR A 283 5.83 -2.90 9.36
CA TYR A 283 5.82 -1.67 10.16
C TYR A 283 4.59 -1.51 11.06
N GLY A 284 3.54 -2.32 10.87
CA GLY A 284 2.29 -2.22 11.62
C GLY A 284 1.41 -1.10 11.10
N ASP A 285 0.80 -0.31 11.98
CA ASP A 285 -0.06 0.81 11.59
C ASP A 285 0.74 1.80 10.72
N ILE A 286 0.26 2.07 9.52
CA ILE A 286 0.91 2.94 8.55
C ILE A 286 -0.10 3.88 7.91
N GLU A 287 0.33 5.12 7.70
CA GLU A 287 -0.52 6.14 7.08
C GLU A 287 -0.60 5.92 5.57
N LEU A 288 -1.78 6.15 5.01
CA LEU A 288 -2.03 6.13 3.58
C LEU A 288 -2.61 7.48 3.16
N GLU A 289 -1.96 8.14 2.21
CA GLU A 289 -2.39 9.42 1.67
C GLU A 289 -2.58 9.32 0.16
N VAL A 290 -3.63 9.96 -0.36
CA VAL A 290 -3.89 10.04 -1.79
C VAL A 290 -4.01 11.50 -2.19
N ILE A 291 -3.30 11.90 -3.23
CA ILE A 291 -3.31 13.25 -3.79
C ILE A 291 -3.96 13.21 -5.16
N PHE A 292 -4.86 14.17 -5.40
CA PHE A 292 -5.60 14.31 -6.65
C PHE A 292 -5.28 15.65 -7.28
N ASP A 293 -4.68 15.61 -8.46
CA ASP A 293 -4.18 16.80 -9.13
C ASP A 293 -4.49 16.76 -10.64
N GLN A 294 -4.26 17.88 -11.32
CA GLN A 294 -4.44 18.05 -12.76
C GLN A 294 -5.87 17.74 -13.19
N TRP A 295 -6.84 18.29 -12.46
CA TRP A 295 -8.26 18.07 -12.69
C TRP A 295 -8.72 18.51 -14.09
N GLN A 296 -9.49 17.65 -14.75
CA GLN A 296 -10.08 17.91 -16.06
C GLN A 296 -11.58 17.56 -16.07
N ARG A 297 -12.39 18.44 -16.64
CA ARG A 297 -13.82 18.25 -16.87
C ARG A 297 -14.04 17.38 -18.11
N ILE A 298 -14.76 16.27 -17.96
CA ILE A 298 -15.08 15.31 -19.03
C ILE A 298 -16.56 14.94 -18.89
N ASP A 299 -17.34 15.21 -19.92
CA ASP A 299 -18.81 14.97 -19.94
C ASP A 299 -19.55 15.48 -18.70
N GLY A 300 -19.18 16.68 -18.24
CA GLY A 300 -19.81 17.32 -17.09
C GLY A 300 -19.21 16.96 -15.73
N ILE A 301 -18.28 16.00 -15.67
CA ILE A 301 -17.69 15.50 -14.43
C ILE A 301 -16.19 15.83 -14.36
N ASP A 302 -15.71 16.34 -13.23
CA ASP A 302 -14.28 16.60 -13.00
C ASP A 302 -13.56 15.32 -12.58
N PHE A 303 -12.49 14.93 -13.29
CA PHE A 303 -11.62 13.80 -12.95
C PHE A 303 -10.19 14.29 -12.68
N PRO A 304 -9.50 13.75 -11.66
CA PRO A 304 -8.08 14.04 -11.47
C PRO A 304 -7.25 13.27 -12.50
N MET A 305 -6.39 13.94 -13.26
CA MET A 305 -5.55 13.31 -14.28
C MET A 305 -4.22 12.79 -13.73
N LEU A 306 -3.82 13.26 -12.55
CA LEU A 306 -2.69 12.74 -11.78
C LEU A 306 -3.18 12.32 -10.39
N VAL A 307 -2.96 11.05 -10.03
CA VAL A 307 -3.28 10.53 -8.70
C VAL A 307 -2.04 9.89 -8.08
N LYS A 308 -1.69 10.27 -6.85
CA LYS A 308 -0.52 9.73 -6.15
C LYS A 308 -0.93 9.12 -4.83
N ILE A 309 -0.49 7.91 -4.54
CA ILE A 309 -0.62 7.26 -3.24
C ILE A 309 0.75 7.28 -2.55
N SER A 310 0.77 7.81 -1.33
CA SER A 310 1.89 7.68 -0.40
C SER A 310 1.53 6.68 0.70
N GLN A 311 2.48 5.82 1.08
CA GLN A 311 2.38 4.93 2.23
C GLN A 311 3.51 5.28 3.21
N GLY A 312 3.17 5.70 4.43
CA GLY A 312 4.13 6.24 5.40
C GLY A 312 4.95 7.40 4.84
N GLY A 313 4.34 8.25 4.02
CA GLY A 313 4.99 9.39 3.34
C GLY A 313 5.89 9.03 2.16
N ALA A 314 6.23 7.74 1.95
CA ALA A 314 6.98 7.27 0.78
C ALA A 314 6.06 7.01 -0.42
N PRO A 315 6.56 7.11 -1.67
CA PRO A 315 5.80 6.74 -2.85
C PRO A 315 5.31 5.29 -2.78
N ARG A 316 4.04 5.06 -3.13
CA ARG A 316 3.46 3.72 -3.31
C ARG A 316 2.91 3.50 -4.72
N LEU A 317 2.21 4.49 -5.27
CA LEU A 317 1.62 4.44 -6.60
C LEU A 317 1.53 5.85 -7.19
N GLU A 318 1.90 6.03 -8.45
CA GLU A 318 1.60 7.23 -9.22
C GLU A 318 0.83 6.84 -10.49
N VAL A 319 -0.38 7.37 -10.66
CA VAL A 319 -1.28 7.10 -11.77
C VAL A 319 -1.36 8.35 -12.65
N ARG A 320 -0.88 8.24 -13.88
CA ARG A 320 -0.99 9.28 -14.91
C ARG A 320 -2.07 8.88 -15.90
N ARG A 321 -3.22 9.53 -15.83
CA ARG A 321 -4.37 9.24 -16.70
C ARG A 321 -4.21 9.95 -18.04
N SER A 322 -4.58 9.27 -19.11
CA SER A 322 -4.39 9.75 -20.48
C SER A 322 -5.71 9.81 -21.27
N LEU A 323 -6.69 8.99 -20.91
CA LEU A 323 -8.01 8.97 -21.51
C LEU A 323 -9.03 8.57 -20.46
N ILE A 324 -10.17 9.25 -20.45
CA ILE A 324 -11.33 8.90 -19.64
C ILE A 324 -12.54 8.92 -20.56
N GLU A 325 -13.35 7.86 -20.48
CA GLU A 325 -14.62 7.75 -21.18
C GLU A 325 -15.73 7.64 -20.14
N VAL A 326 -16.71 8.54 -20.19
CA VAL A 326 -17.87 8.55 -19.28
C VAL A 326 -19.03 7.83 -19.94
N ASN A 327 -19.66 6.93 -19.18
CA ASN A 327 -20.76 6.07 -19.63
C ASN A 327 -20.51 5.44 -21.02
N PRO A 328 -19.34 4.83 -21.27
CA PRO A 328 -19.04 4.25 -22.57
C PRO A 328 -20.02 3.12 -22.90
N SER A 329 -20.39 2.99 -24.17
CA SER A 329 -21.09 1.79 -24.65
C SER A 329 -20.15 0.59 -24.52
N GLN A 330 -20.54 -0.41 -23.75
CA GLN A 330 -19.76 -1.63 -23.56
C GLN A 330 -20.42 -2.82 -24.25
N ASP A 331 -19.60 -3.80 -24.62
CA ASP A 331 -20.09 -5.11 -25.03
C ASP A 331 -20.87 -5.75 -23.85
N PRO A 332 -22.04 -6.37 -24.07
CA PRO A 332 -22.79 -7.04 -23.00
C PRO A 332 -22.00 -8.09 -22.22
N ASP A 333 -20.98 -8.70 -22.84
CA ASP A 333 -20.13 -9.71 -22.22
C ASP A 333 -18.86 -9.12 -21.56
N TYR A 334 -18.64 -7.80 -21.64
CA TYR A 334 -17.39 -7.16 -21.21
C TYR A 334 -17.05 -7.39 -19.73
N PHE A 335 -18.09 -7.49 -18.90
CA PHE A 335 -18.02 -7.71 -17.46
C PHE A 335 -18.44 -9.14 -17.04
N ASN A 336 -18.67 -10.04 -18.00
CA ASN A 336 -19.08 -11.39 -17.67
C ASN A 336 -17.90 -12.19 -17.09
N PRO A 337 -18.09 -12.84 -15.93
CA PRO A 337 -17.07 -13.70 -15.37
C PRO A 337 -16.83 -14.92 -16.28
N PRO A 338 -15.63 -15.53 -16.25
CA PRO A 338 -15.36 -16.73 -17.01
C PRO A 338 -16.36 -17.85 -16.64
N PRO A 339 -17.11 -18.43 -17.60
CA PRO A 339 -18.30 -19.24 -17.31
C PRO A 339 -18.00 -20.54 -16.56
N SER A 340 -16.77 -21.05 -16.61
CA SER A 340 -16.34 -22.27 -15.92
C SER A 340 -15.70 -22.03 -14.55
N VAL A 341 -15.58 -20.78 -14.10
CA VAL A 341 -14.84 -20.43 -12.88
C VAL A 341 -15.80 -20.21 -11.72
N VAL A 342 -15.79 -21.13 -10.76
CA VAL A 342 -16.61 -21.04 -9.54
C VAL A 342 -15.89 -20.20 -8.50
N TYR A 343 -16.48 -19.05 -8.13
CA TYR A 343 -15.99 -18.22 -7.04
C TYR A 343 -16.49 -18.72 -5.68
N LYS A 344 -15.60 -18.78 -4.69
CA LYS A 344 -15.93 -19.09 -3.29
C LYS A 344 -15.48 -17.95 -2.39
N HIS A 345 -16.44 -17.20 -1.86
CA HIS A 345 -16.17 -16.08 -0.97
C HIS A 345 -15.68 -16.55 0.39
N ASN A 346 -14.59 -15.95 0.89
CA ASN A 346 -14.14 -16.08 2.26
C ASN A 346 -14.18 -14.70 2.94
N GLN A 347 -15.13 -14.51 3.85
CA GLN A 347 -15.34 -13.23 4.51
C GLN A 347 -14.14 -12.81 5.39
N ALA A 348 -13.51 -13.75 6.09
CA ALA A 348 -12.34 -13.43 6.93
C ALA A 348 -11.16 -12.98 6.08
N ALA A 349 -10.92 -13.64 4.95
CA ALA A 349 -9.93 -13.22 3.97
C ALA A 349 -10.27 -11.84 3.38
N ALA A 350 -11.53 -11.62 2.96
CA ALA A 350 -11.96 -10.33 2.43
C ALA A 350 -11.71 -9.19 3.43
N THR A 351 -12.15 -9.35 4.69
CA THR A 351 -11.89 -8.38 5.75
C THR A 351 -10.40 -8.12 5.92
N ARG A 352 -9.59 -9.18 5.94
CA ARG A 352 -8.13 -9.05 6.03
C ARG A 352 -7.52 -8.29 4.85
N GLY A 353 -8.02 -8.51 3.64
CA GLY A 353 -7.59 -7.80 2.43
C GLY A 353 -7.71 -6.28 2.51
N LYS A 354 -8.75 -5.80 3.21
CA LYS A 354 -9.00 -4.36 3.38
C LYS A 354 -7.98 -3.70 4.30
N TYR A 355 -7.52 -4.40 5.33
CA TYR A 355 -6.52 -3.90 6.28
C TYR A 355 -5.09 -3.83 5.69
N LEU A 356 -4.79 -4.59 4.63
CA LEU A 356 -3.43 -4.75 4.09
C LEU A 356 -3.36 -4.44 2.59
N SER A 357 -4.19 -3.52 2.11
CA SER A 357 -4.43 -3.41 0.67
C SER A 357 -3.18 -3.11 -0.14
N GLN A 358 -2.31 -2.21 0.34
CA GLN A 358 -1.10 -1.88 -0.40
C GLN A 358 -0.02 -2.94 -0.26
N THR A 359 0.09 -3.61 0.89
CA THR A 359 1.02 -4.74 1.10
C THR A 359 0.67 -5.93 0.22
N ILE A 360 -0.61 -6.32 0.12
CA ILE A 360 -1.03 -7.42 -0.76
C ILE A 360 -0.70 -7.11 -2.22
N ARG A 361 -0.88 -5.85 -2.64
CA ARG A 361 -0.53 -5.42 -4.01
C ARG A 361 0.98 -5.43 -4.28
N MET A 362 1.85 -5.49 -3.27
CA MET A 362 3.29 -5.64 -3.48
C MET A 362 3.64 -7.05 -3.97
N PHE A 363 2.85 -8.06 -3.61
CA PHE A 363 3.12 -9.47 -3.89
C PHE A 363 1.91 -10.10 -4.58
N THR A 364 1.91 -10.11 -5.91
CA THR A 364 0.78 -10.62 -6.72
C THR A 364 0.36 -12.05 -6.37
N LEU A 365 1.27 -12.86 -5.86
CA LEU A 365 1.05 -14.27 -5.54
C LEU A 365 0.49 -14.50 -4.13
N ALA A 366 0.86 -13.67 -3.17
CA ALA A 366 0.69 -14.00 -1.78
C ALA A 366 -0.61 -13.43 -1.18
N GLY A 367 -1.22 -14.20 -0.30
CA GLY A 367 -2.43 -13.82 0.44
C GLY A 367 -2.10 -13.23 1.82
N ALA A 368 -3.04 -12.47 2.37
CA ALA A 368 -2.99 -12.00 3.75
C ALA A 368 -3.87 -12.82 4.70
N ALA A 369 -4.72 -13.71 4.17
CA ALA A 369 -5.56 -14.59 4.96
C ALA A 369 -4.74 -15.67 5.70
N ARG A 370 -5.33 -16.26 6.75
CA ARG A 370 -4.79 -17.45 7.41
C ARG A 370 -4.78 -18.61 6.39
N PRO A 371 -3.62 -19.14 6.02
CA PRO A 371 -3.54 -20.12 4.94
C PRO A 371 -3.84 -21.54 5.44
N GLU A 372 -4.32 -22.39 4.55
CA GLU A 372 -4.07 -23.83 4.69
C GLU A 372 -2.62 -24.12 4.30
N LEU A 373 -2.00 -25.12 4.91
CA LEU A 373 -0.61 -25.50 4.61
C LEU A 373 -0.54 -26.80 3.83
N GLY A 374 0.22 -26.79 2.74
CA GLY A 374 0.76 -27.99 2.13
C GLY A 374 2.12 -28.33 2.73
N SER A 375 2.46 -29.62 2.77
CA SER A 375 3.74 -30.12 3.29
C SER A 375 4.33 -31.18 2.38
N ILE A 376 5.64 -31.14 2.16
CA ILE A 376 6.42 -32.18 1.49
C ILE A 376 7.53 -32.62 2.44
N GLU A 377 7.51 -33.88 2.88
CA GLU A 377 8.63 -34.48 3.61
C GLU A 377 9.77 -34.74 2.62
N LEU A 378 10.89 -34.03 2.77
CA LEU A 378 12.06 -34.17 1.90
C LEU A 378 12.92 -35.36 2.33
N GLU A 379 13.06 -35.54 3.65
CA GLU A 379 13.69 -36.67 4.32
C GLU A 379 13.14 -36.76 5.76
N PRO A 380 13.39 -37.85 6.50
CA PRO A 380 12.88 -38.00 7.87
C PRO A 380 13.26 -36.80 8.76
N GLY A 381 12.26 -36.06 9.23
CA GLY A 381 12.44 -34.88 10.08
C GLY A 381 12.72 -33.57 9.33
N VAL A 382 12.64 -33.54 8.00
CA VAL A 382 12.80 -32.33 7.19
C VAL A 382 11.60 -32.15 6.27
N ASP A 383 10.80 -31.12 6.54
CA ASP A 383 9.59 -30.82 5.78
C ASP A 383 9.69 -29.45 5.10
N LEU A 384 9.21 -29.38 3.87
CA LEU A 384 9.01 -28.14 3.13
C LEU A 384 7.52 -27.80 3.13
N LEU A 385 7.18 -26.67 3.76
CA LEU A 385 5.82 -26.15 3.87
C LEU A 385 5.58 -25.00 2.89
N TYR A 386 4.33 -24.86 2.44
CA TYR A 386 3.86 -23.77 1.59
C TYR A 386 2.38 -23.48 1.86
N ALA A 387 1.93 -22.26 1.57
CA ALA A 387 0.51 -21.91 1.72
C ALA A 387 -0.32 -22.47 0.55
N LEU A 388 -1.62 -22.67 0.79
CA LEU A 388 -2.61 -23.01 -0.22
C LEU A 388 -3.66 -21.87 -0.33
N PRO A 389 -3.95 -21.37 -1.55
CA PRO A 389 -3.23 -21.65 -2.80
C PRO A 389 -1.75 -21.21 -2.72
N VAL A 390 -0.91 -21.79 -3.60
CA VAL A 390 0.56 -21.59 -3.57
C VAL A 390 0.89 -20.10 -3.65
N ASP A 391 1.58 -19.59 -2.62
CA ASP A 391 1.99 -18.19 -2.50
C ASP A 391 3.42 -17.92 -3.00
N GLY A 392 4.14 -18.97 -3.42
CA GLY A 392 5.53 -18.89 -3.87
C GLY A 392 6.56 -18.76 -2.73
N ILE A 393 6.12 -18.80 -1.47
CA ILE A 393 6.97 -18.59 -0.30
C ILE A 393 7.01 -19.89 0.50
N TYR A 394 8.17 -20.53 0.55
CA TYR A 394 8.35 -21.82 1.20
C TYR A 394 8.99 -21.66 2.57
N THR A 395 8.58 -22.49 3.52
CA THR A 395 9.18 -22.59 4.85
C THR A 395 9.75 -23.99 5.02
N MET A 396 11.02 -24.09 5.40
CA MET A 396 11.62 -25.38 5.73
C MET A 396 11.60 -25.59 7.25
N VAL A 397 11.15 -26.77 7.67
CA VAL A 397 11.07 -27.19 9.06
C VAL A 397 12.02 -28.36 9.25
N VAL A 398 12.93 -28.25 10.22
CA VAL A 398 13.95 -29.25 10.52
C VAL A 398 13.82 -29.67 11.98
N GLU A 399 13.45 -30.93 12.17
CA GLU A 399 13.40 -31.57 13.47
C GLU A 399 14.81 -31.88 14.00
N GLN A 400 15.03 -31.60 15.28
CA GLN A 400 16.27 -31.86 16.02
C GLN A 400 15.93 -32.48 17.38
N GLU A 401 16.89 -33.18 17.99
CA GLU A 401 16.70 -33.87 19.28
C GLU A 401 16.07 -32.97 20.36
N LYS A 402 16.46 -31.69 20.41
CA LYS A 402 16.03 -30.71 21.43
C LYS A 402 14.86 -29.80 21.00
N GLY A 403 14.36 -29.92 19.77
CA GLY A 403 13.32 -29.03 19.26
C GLY A 403 13.31 -28.93 17.75
N VAL A 404 12.68 -27.88 17.23
CA VAL A 404 12.52 -27.66 15.79
C VAL A 404 13.21 -26.36 15.39
N VAL A 405 13.89 -26.38 14.25
CA VAL A 405 14.45 -25.20 13.58
C VAL A 405 13.59 -24.89 12.36
N VAL A 406 13.17 -23.64 12.24
CA VAL A 406 12.38 -23.15 11.11
C VAL A 406 13.24 -22.21 10.28
N ILE A 407 13.19 -22.35 8.96
CA ILE A 407 13.88 -21.47 8.01
C ILE A 407 12.78 -20.86 7.14
N GLU A 408 12.73 -19.53 7.16
CA GLU A 408 11.66 -18.67 6.61
C GLU A 408 10.36 -18.68 7.44
N PRO A 409 9.94 -17.53 7.99
CA PRO A 409 8.73 -17.40 8.81
C PRO A 409 7.43 -17.35 7.98
N GLY A 410 7.55 -17.11 6.67
CA GLY A 410 6.44 -16.72 5.82
C GLY A 410 6.16 -15.21 5.82
N MET A 411 5.24 -14.78 4.96
CA MET A 411 4.99 -13.36 4.66
C MET A 411 4.24 -12.58 5.74
N ASN A 412 3.52 -13.25 6.64
CA ASN A 412 2.70 -12.58 7.63
C ASN A 412 2.51 -13.42 8.90
N ASP A 413 2.07 -12.76 9.97
CA ASP A 413 1.88 -13.36 11.28
C ASP A 413 0.93 -14.59 11.24
N LEU A 414 -0.13 -14.57 10.42
CA LEU A 414 -1.08 -15.69 10.34
C LEU A 414 -0.46 -16.94 9.73
N LYS A 415 0.41 -16.80 8.72
CA LYS A 415 1.16 -17.94 8.17
C LYS A 415 2.13 -18.50 9.21
N GLY A 416 2.84 -17.63 9.93
CA GLY A 416 3.73 -18.04 11.02
C GLY A 416 3.01 -18.83 12.12
N GLU A 417 1.83 -18.38 12.53
CA GLU A 417 0.98 -19.08 13.49
C GLU A 417 0.56 -20.48 13.01
N GLU A 418 0.16 -20.62 11.74
CA GLU A 418 -0.23 -21.91 11.18
C GLU A 418 0.95 -22.88 11.08
N ILE A 419 2.14 -22.38 10.77
CA ILE A 419 3.36 -23.21 10.75
C ILE A 419 3.67 -23.71 12.18
N ILE A 420 3.59 -22.84 13.19
CA ILE A 420 3.79 -23.24 14.60
C ILE A 420 2.75 -24.30 15.02
N ARG A 421 1.48 -24.14 14.63
CA ARG A 421 0.42 -25.12 14.90
C ARG A 421 0.76 -26.47 14.24
N TRP A 422 1.12 -26.45 12.95
CA TRP A 422 1.50 -27.64 12.21
C TRP A 422 2.69 -28.36 12.85
N ILE A 423 3.70 -27.62 13.31
CA ILE A 423 4.86 -28.17 14.03
C ILE A 423 4.41 -28.87 15.32
N GLY A 424 3.50 -28.28 16.09
CA GLY A 424 2.99 -28.88 17.33
C GLY A 424 2.24 -30.20 17.09
N GLU A 425 1.56 -30.33 15.94
CA GLU A 425 0.87 -31.56 15.53
C GLU A 425 1.85 -32.62 15.00
N ARG A 426 2.82 -32.21 14.18
CA ARG A 426 3.82 -33.09 13.56
C ARG A 426 4.86 -33.60 14.54
N TYR A 427 5.32 -32.74 15.45
CA TYR A 427 6.41 -33.00 16.38
C TYR A 427 5.98 -32.73 17.84
N PRO A 428 5.06 -33.54 18.40
CA PRO A 428 4.48 -33.26 19.72
C PRO A 428 5.53 -33.13 20.83
N GLY A 429 5.43 -32.06 21.61
CA GLY A 429 6.32 -31.79 22.75
C GLY A 429 7.67 -31.17 22.38
N LYS A 430 7.99 -31.00 21.10
CA LYS A 430 9.21 -30.32 20.65
C LYS A 430 8.95 -28.83 20.44
N PRO A 431 9.64 -27.92 21.17
CA PRO A 431 9.47 -26.49 20.97
C PRO A 431 10.11 -26.03 19.66
N VAL A 432 9.61 -24.94 19.09
CA VAL A 432 10.34 -24.20 18.05
C VAL A 432 11.47 -23.44 18.73
N THR A 433 12.71 -23.83 18.45
CA THR A 433 13.89 -23.30 19.14
C THR A 433 14.51 -22.13 18.40
N HIS A 434 14.59 -22.22 17.08
CA HIS A 434 15.21 -21.22 16.23
C HIS A 434 14.34 -20.94 15.01
N LEU A 435 14.29 -19.67 14.64
CA LEU A 435 13.78 -19.18 13.38
C LEU A 435 14.93 -18.51 12.64
N ILE A 436 15.28 -19.03 11.47
CA ILE A 436 16.27 -18.46 10.57
C ILE A 436 15.55 -17.70 9.48
N VAL A 437 15.95 -16.45 9.25
CA VAL A 437 15.48 -15.67 8.11
C VAL A 437 16.62 -15.49 7.12
N SER A 438 16.42 -15.88 5.86
CA SER A 438 17.47 -15.82 4.84
C SER A 438 17.82 -14.40 4.44
N HIS A 439 16.82 -13.51 4.34
CA HIS A 439 16.99 -12.09 4.02
C HIS A 439 15.75 -11.26 4.40
N HIS A 440 15.85 -9.92 4.31
CA HIS A 440 14.93 -8.96 4.92
C HIS A 440 13.69 -8.56 4.12
N HIS A 441 13.50 -9.13 2.92
CA HIS A 441 12.35 -8.78 2.09
C HIS A 441 11.03 -9.18 2.78
N ASN A 442 9.96 -8.41 2.57
CA ASN A 442 8.74 -8.55 3.39
C ASN A 442 8.12 -9.97 3.32
N ASP A 443 8.25 -10.64 2.18
CA ASP A 443 7.86 -12.03 1.94
C ASP A 443 8.65 -13.07 2.76
N HIS A 444 9.84 -12.68 3.22
CA HIS A 444 10.78 -13.49 3.99
C HIS A 444 10.90 -13.03 5.46
N GLY A 445 10.58 -11.77 5.76
CA GLY A 445 10.69 -11.19 7.11
C GLY A 445 9.35 -10.93 7.80
N GLY A 446 8.21 -11.04 7.10
CA GLY A 446 6.93 -10.55 7.60
C GLY A 446 6.35 -11.31 8.80
N GLY A 447 6.50 -12.64 8.83
CA GLY A 447 5.86 -13.51 9.83
C GLY A 447 6.65 -13.81 11.09
N ILE A 448 7.66 -13.01 11.46
CA ILE A 448 8.60 -13.37 12.54
C ILE A 448 7.99 -13.28 13.96
N ARG A 449 6.99 -12.43 14.17
CA ARG A 449 6.51 -12.06 15.51
C ARG A 449 5.85 -13.22 16.27
N PRO A 450 5.01 -14.08 15.65
CA PRO A 450 4.46 -15.25 16.31
C PRO A 450 5.53 -16.18 16.89
N TYR A 451 6.64 -16.38 16.17
CA TYR A 451 7.74 -17.23 16.63
C TYR A 451 8.43 -16.65 17.86
N VAL A 452 8.76 -15.36 17.82
CA VAL A 452 9.39 -14.65 18.95
C VAL A 452 8.46 -14.64 20.16
N ALA A 453 7.17 -14.40 19.97
CA ALA A 453 6.16 -14.48 21.02
C ALA A 453 6.06 -15.89 21.63
N ASN A 454 6.36 -16.93 20.86
CA ASN A 454 6.44 -18.32 21.31
C ASN A 454 7.80 -18.69 21.94
N GLY A 455 8.68 -17.72 22.22
CA GLY A 455 9.98 -17.95 22.84
C GLY A 455 11.08 -18.45 21.89
N THR A 456 10.85 -18.37 20.58
CA THR A 456 11.82 -18.80 19.56
C THR A 456 12.99 -17.82 19.47
N THR A 457 14.22 -18.32 19.32
CA THR A 457 15.40 -17.49 19.05
C THR A 457 15.42 -17.11 17.56
N LEU A 458 15.34 -15.81 17.26
CA LEU A 458 15.47 -15.30 15.90
C LEU A 458 16.95 -15.23 15.49
N VAL A 459 17.31 -15.86 14.38
CA VAL A 459 18.66 -15.92 13.82
C VAL A 459 18.66 -15.20 12.47
N VAL A 460 19.42 -14.11 12.41
CA VAL A 460 19.51 -13.21 11.25
C VAL A 460 20.97 -12.79 11.03
N HIS A 461 21.26 -12.25 9.86
CA HIS A 461 22.56 -11.62 9.63
C HIS A 461 22.77 -10.41 10.57
N ASN A 462 24.00 -10.13 11.00
CA ASN A 462 24.27 -9.09 12.00
C ASN A 462 23.77 -7.69 11.56
N THR A 463 23.83 -7.38 10.25
CA THR A 463 23.31 -6.14 9.66
C THR A 463 21.78 -6.01 9.71
N ALA A 464 21.06 -7.08 10.01
CA ALA A 464 19.60 -7.09 10.09
C ALA A 464 19.07 -7.01 11.53
N THR A 465 19.97 -7.02 12.54
CA THR A 465 19.58 -7.10 13.95
C THR A 465 18.67 -5.94 14.35
N ASP A 466 19.06 -4.71 14.05
CA ASP A 466 18.31 -3.52 14.47
C ASP A 466 16.94 -3.43 13.76
N PHE A 467 16.89 -3.77 12.47
CA PHE A 467 15.66 -3.83 11.69
C PHE A 467 14.65 -4.81 12.32
N TYR A 468 15.07 -6.05 12.58
CA TYR A 468 14.18 -7.05 13.15
C TYR A 468 13.87 -6.77 14.63
N GLN A 469 14.78 -6.15 15.37
CA GLN A 469 14.50 -5.67 16.73
C GLN A 469 13.39 -4.61 16.70
N GLY A 470 13.40 -3.71 15.72
CA GLY A 470 12.33 -2.76 15.46
C GLY A 470 10.99 -3.45 15.15
N GLN A 471 10.99 -4.41 14.22
CA GLN A 471 9.78 -5.15 13.84
C GLN A 471 9.19 -5.96 15.02
N VAL A 472 10.03 -6.60 15.84
CA VAL A 472 9.60 -7.33 17.05
C VAL A 472 9.03 -6.38 18.11
N ASN A 473 9.57 -5.17 18.22
CA ASN A 473 9.14 -4.19 19.20
C ASN A 473 8.05 -3.23 18.70
N ARG A 474 7.52 -3.43 17.48
CA ARG A 474 6.45 -2.56 16.95
C ARG A 474 5.25 -2.53 17.91
N PRO A 475 4.61 -1.35 18.11
CA PRO A 475 3.46 -1.22 18.99
C PRO A 475 2.31 -2.14 18.63
N LYS A 476 1.41 -2.38 19.60
CA LYS A 476 0.12 -3.01 19.29
C LYS A 476 -0.65 -2.10 18.33
N SER A 477 -1.17 -2.72 17.27
CA SER A 477 -1.97 -2.05 16.26
C SER A 477 -3.26 -1.46 16.84
N THR A 478 -3.64 -0.29 16.35
CA THR A 478 -4.94 0.37 16.55
C THR A 478 -5.86 0.19 15.34
N VAL A 479 -5.31 -0.28 14.22
CA VAL A 479 -6.02 -0.56 12.96
C VAL A 479 -6.48 -2.02 12.88
N LEU A 480 -5.60 -2.96 13.21
CA LEU A 480 -5.70 -4.41 12.92
C LEU A 480 -6.43 -5.24 13.98
#